data_AF-A0A2G5B0E8-F1
#
_entry.id   AF-A0A2G5B0E8-F1
#
_cell.length_a   1.000
_cell.length_b   1.000
_cell.length_c   1.000
_cell.angle_alpha   90.00
_cell.angle_beta   90.00
_cell.angle_gamma   90.00
#
_symmetry.space_group_name_H-M   'P 1'
#
loop_
_entity.id
_entity.type
_entity.pdbx_description
1 polymer ?
#
loop_
_entity_poly.entity_id
_entity_poly.type
_entity_poly.pdbx_seq_one_letter_code
_entity_poly.pdbx_strand_id
1 'polypeptide(L)'
;DGRADGAALENGDGRADGAALEIDDGRADGAALENGDGRADDAALENGDGRADDAALENGDGRADGAALGKDDGRADGAALEIDDGRADGAALENGDGRASGAALEIDGGRTDGAALENGDGRASGAALEIDGGRTDGAALEIDDGRTDGAALEIDDGRADGAALAKDDGRADGAALEIDDGRADGAALENGDGRAAGAAQCMNVKRPCGAT
;
A
#
# COMPACT_ATOMS: atom_id res chain seq x y z
N ASP A 1 -22.65 -35.88 -5.31
CA ASP A 1 -21.46 -35.92 -4.44
C ASP A 1 -20.71 -37.23 -4.67
N GLY A 2 -19.69 -37.20 -5.52
CA GLY A 2 -18.78 -38.33 -5.76
C GLY A 2 -17.40 -38.04 -5.17
N ARG A 3 -16.65 -39.09 -4.82
CA ARG A 3 -15.23 -38.98 -4.47
C ARG A 3 -14.40 -39.61 -5.57
N ALA A 4 -13.46 -38.86 -6.13
CA ALA A 4 -12.47 -39.35 -7.08
C ALA A 4 -11.11 -39.41 -6.39
N ASP A 5 -10.39 -40.51 -6.57
CA ASP A 5 -8.99 -40.62 -6.12
C ASP A 5 -8.09 -40.36 -7.34
N GLY A 6 -7.14 -39.42 -7.23
CA GLY A 6 -6.25 -39.01 -8.32
C GLY A 6 -6.79 -37.81 -9.11
N ALA A 7 -6.26 -37.63 -10.33
CA ALA A 7 -6.60 -36.47 -11.16
C ALA A 7 -8.05 -36.52 -11.67
N ALA A 8 -8.79 -35.42 -11.53
CA ALA A 8 -10.15 -35.25 -12.01
C ALA A 8 -10.19 -34.26 -13.18
N LEU A 9 -11.07 -34.52 -14.16
CA LEU A 9 -11.35 -33.55 -15.22
C LEU A 9 -12.31 -32.48 -14.72
N GLU A 10 -13.42 -32.89 -14.12
CA GLU A 10 -14.46 -32.00 -13.64
C GLU A 10 -14.87 -32.42 -12.24
N ASN A 11 -14.90 -31.46 -11.33
CA ASN A 11 -15.36 -31.64 -9.97
C ASN A 11 -16.44 -30.59 -9.67
N GLY A 12 -17.69 -30.95 -9.91
CA GLY A 12 -18.86 -30.20 -9.44
C GLY A 12 -18.92 -30.21 -7.91
N ASP A 13 -20.03 -30.61 -7.29
CA ASP A 13 -20.18 -30.63 -5.82
C ASP A 13 -19.37 -31.75 -5.08
N GLY A 14 -18.35 -32.32 -5.73
CA GLY A 14 -17.63 -33.51 -5.29
C GLY A 14 -16.32 -33.23 -4.55
N ARG A 15 -15.62 -34.33 -4.20
CA ARG A 15 -14.25 -34.28 -3.65
C ARG A 15 -13.28 -35.05 -4.53
N ALA A 16 -12.14 -34.46 -4.84
CA ALA A 16 -11.03 -35.10 -5.52
C ALA A 16 -9.79 -35.16 -4.62
N ASP A 17 -9.27 -36.37 -4.38
CA ASP A 17 -7.97 -36.56 -3.72
C ASP A 17 -6.85 -36.45 -4.78
N GLY A 18 -6.62 -35.24 -5.29
CA GLY A 18 -5.63 -34.97 -6.33
C GLY A 18 -5.95 -33.70 -7.12
N ALA A 19 -5.19 -33.47 -8.20
CA ALA A 19 -5.39 -32.30 -9.05
C ALA A 19 -6.73 -32.35 -9.82
N ALA A 20 -7.34 -31.20 -10.05
CA ALA A 20 -8.52 -31.03 -10.90
C ALA A 20 -8.22 -30.08 -12.06
N LEU A 21 -8.84 -30.30 -13.22
CA LEU A 21 -8.89 -29.23 -14.22
C LEU A 21 -9.93 -28.20 -13.80
N GLU A 22 -11.19 -28.61 -13.64
CA GLU A 22 -12.28 -27.70 -13.29
C GLU A 22 -12.87 -28.08 -11.92
N ILE A 23 -13.07 -27.07 -11.07
CA ILE A 23 -13.82 -27.17 -9.82
C ILE A 23 -14.93 -26.11 -9.85
N ASP A 24 -16.20 -26.54 -9.78
CA ASP A 24 -17.33 -25.61 -9.64
C ASP A 24 -17.54 -25.26 -8.15
N ASP A 25 -18.30 -26.07 -7.42
CA ASP A 25 -18.58 -25.93 -5.98
C ASP A 25 -17.80 -26.94 -5.11
N GLY A 26 -16.91 -27.69 -5.75
CA GLY A 26 -16.25 -28.88 -5.19
C GLY A 26 -15.02 -28.58 -4.35
N ARG A 27 -14.34 -29.66 -3.96
CA ARG A 27 -13.02 -29.58 -3.31
C ARG A 27 -12.00 -30.51 -3.95
N ALA A 28 -10.80 -30.00 -4.21
CA ALA A 28 -9.61 -30.79 -4.53
C ALA A 28 -8.57 -30.67 -3.41
N ASP A 29 -8.03 -31.82 -2.98
CA ASP A 29 -6.89 -31.89 -2.06
C ASP A 29 -5.56 -31.73 -2.84
N GLY A 30 -5.58 -30.94 -3.91
CA GLY A 30 -4.49 -30.71 -4.83
C GLY A 30 -4.76 -29.48 -5.70
N ALA A 31 -3.92 -29.26 -6.72
CA ALA A 31 -4.03 -28.08 -7.58
C ALA A 31 -5.28 -28.10 -8.50
N ALA A 32 -5.79 -26.92 -8.82
CA ALA A 32 -6.87 -26.68 -9.78
C ALA A 32 -6.37 -25.82 -10.96
N LEU A 33 -6.88 -26.07 -12.16
CA LEU A 33 -6.69 -25.13 -13.27
C LEU A 33 -7.72 -24.00 -13.15
N GLU A 34 -9.00 -24.35 -13.14
CA GLU A 34 -10.13 -23.43 -12.99
C GLU A 34 -10.88 -23.76 -11.70
N ASN A 35 -11.06 -22.78 -10.83
CA ASN A 35 -11.82 -22.89 -9.59
C ASN A 35 -12.87 -21.79 -9.53
N GLY A 36 -14.14 -22.16 -9.76
CA GLY A 36 -15.29 -21.27 -9.71
C GLY A 36 -15.56 -20.80 -8.27
N ASP A 37 -16.39 -21.54 -7.55
CA ASP A 37 -16.80 -21.26 -6.16
C ASP A 37 -16.18 -22.25 -5.15
N GLY A 38 -15.38 -23.19 -5.68
CA GLY A 38 -14.84 -24.34 -4.99
C GLY A 38 -13.57 -24.09 -4.20
N ARG A 39 -12.89 -25.18 -3.83
CA ARG A 39 -11.69 -25.14 -3.00
C ARG A 39 -10.57 -26.02 -3.56
N ALA A 40 -9.38 -25.45 -3.67
CA ALA A 40 -8.13 -26.17 -3.88
C ALA A 40 -7.24 -26.05 -2.63
N ASP A 41 -6.79 -27.16 -2.07
CA ASP A 41 -5.84 -27.14 -0.94
C ASP A 41 -4.43 -26.71 -1.38
N ASP A 42 -4.08 -26.82 -2.68
CA ASP A 42 -2.81 -26.34 -3.22
C ASP A 42 -3.05 -25.03 -4.03
N ALA A 43 -2.60 -24.99 -5.29
CA ALA A 43 -2.70 -23.83 -6.17
C ALA A 43 -3.93 -23.85 -7.08
N ALA A 44 -4.48 -22.67 -7.42
CA ALA A 44 -5.45 -22.46 -8.49
C ALA A 44 -4.87 -21.52 -9.57
N LEU A 45 -5.07 -21.82 -10.85
CA LEU A 45 -4.58 -20.96 -11.94
C LEU A 45 -5.56 -19.85 -12.33
N GLU A 46 -6.85 -20.14 -12.31
CA GLU A 46 -7.94 -19.18 -12.48
C GLU A 46 -8.89 -19.40 -11.30
N ASN A 47 -9.01 -18.41 -10.42
CA ASN A 47 -9.84 -18.51 -9.23
C ASN A 47 -10.92 -17.42 -9.27
N GLY A 48 -12.15 -17.83 -9.57
CA GLY A 48 -13.32 -16.93 -9.63
C GLY A 48 -13.66 -16.39 -8.24
N ASP A 49 -14.61 -17.01 -7.56
CA ASP A 49 -15.03 -16.67 -6.19
C ASP A 49 -14.49 -17.69 -5.15
N GLY A 50 -13.75 -18.68 -5.64
CA GLY A 50 -13.27 -19.84 -4.91
C GLY A 50 -12.12 -19.56 -3.97
N ARG A 51 -11.56 -20.63 -3.39
CA ARG A 51 -10.44 -20.57 -2.46
C ARG A 51 -9.27 -21.45 -2.87
N ALA A 52 -8.07 -20.92 -2.78
CA ALA A 52 -6.82 -21.67 -2.82
C ALA A 52 -6.06 -21.50 -1.50
N ASP A 53 -5.68 -22.60 -0.86
CA ASP A 53 -4.97 -22.51 0.44
C ASP A 53 -3.48 -22.12 0.25
N ASP A 54 -2.85 -22.43 -0.90
CA ASP A 54 -1.43 -22.09 -1.17
C ASP A 54 -1.23 -20.92 -2.12
N ALA A 55 -1.77 -20.97 -3.34
CA ALA A 55 -1.54 -19.93 -4.34
C ALA A 55 -2.70 -19.76 -5.33
N ALA A 56 -2.94 -18.52 -5.78
CA ALA A 56 -3.88 -18.23 -6.86
C ALA A 56 -3.23 -17.34 -7.93
N LEU A 57 -3.37 -17.73 -9.20
CA LEU A 57 -3.19 -16.83 -10.33
C LEU A 57 -4.58 -16.36 -10.80
N GLU A 58 -4.65 -15.16 -11.38
CA GLU A 58 -5.89 -14.60 -11.97
C GLU A 58 -7.08 -14.77 -11.02
N ASN A 59 -6.97 -14.15 -9.86
CA ASN A 59 -7.91 -14.28 -8.77
C ASN A 59 -8.93 -13.13 -8.85
N GLY A 60 -10.14 -13.42 -9.31
CA GLY A 60 -11.25 -12.46 -9.40
C GLY A 60 -11.68 -11.96 -8.03
N ASP A 61 -12.78 -12.50 -7.48
CA ASP A 61 -13.30 -12.16 -6.15
C ASP A 61 -12.84 -13.14 -5.06
N GLY A 62 -12.10 -14.18 -5.47
CA GLY A 62 -11.70 -15.31 -4.67
C GLY A 62 -10.64 -15.02 -3.61
N ARG A 63 -10.25 -16.06 -2.89
CA ARG A 63 -9.30 -15.99 -1.77
C ARG A 63 -8.09 -16.89 -1.97
N ALA A 64 -6.92 -16.37 -1.66
CA ALA A 64 -5.70 -17.15 -1.53
C ALA A 64 -5.12 -17.02 -0.12
N ASP A 65 -4.93 -18.12 0.60
CA ASP A 65 -4.31 -18.04 1.94
C ASP A 65 -2.77 -17.91 1.86
N GLY A 66 -2.17 -18.02 0.67
CA GLY A 66 -0.75 -17.78 0.42
C GLY A 66 -0.50 -16.70 -0.64
N ALA A 67 0.17 -17.07 -1.74
CA ALA A 67 0.58 -16.11 -2.77
C ALA A 67 -0.54 -15.84 -3.79
N ALA A 68 -0.69 -14.60 -4.24
CA ALA A 68 -1.61 -14.26 -5.31
C ALA A 68 -1.01 -13.31 -6.35
N LEU A 69 -1.38 -13.51 -7.62
CA LEU A 69 -0.98 -12.65 -8.73
C LEU A 69 -2.20 -12.33 -9.60
N GLY A 70 -2.37 -11.06 -9.98
CA GLY A 70 -3.45 -10.60 -10.85
C GLY A 70 -4.79 -10.66 -10.13
N LYS A 71 -5.06 -9.67 -9.27
CA LYS A 71 -6.29 -9.56 -8.50
C LYS A 71 -7.13 -8.37 -8.91
N ASP A 72 -8.39 -8.65 -9.20
CA ASP A 72 -9.40 -7.62 -9.36
C ASP A 72 -9.90 -7.18 -7.97
N ASP A 73 -10.74 -8.02 -7.32
CA ASP A 73 -11.47 -7.68 -6.08
C ASP A 73 -11.18 -8.66 -4.91
N GLY A 74 -10.33 -9.65 -5.15
CA GLY A 74 -10.09 -10.77 -4.26
C GLY A 74 -9.23 -10.47 -3.02
N ARG A 75 -8.97 -11.50 -2.22
CA ARG A 75 -8.17 -11.40 -0.97
C ARG A 75 -6.98 -12.34 -1.01
N ALA A 76 -5.85 -11.90 -0.45
CA ALA A 76 -4.83 -12.85 -0.01
C ALA A 76 -4.30 -12.58 1.38
N ASP A 77 -4.03 -13.65 2.09
CA ASP A 77 -3.43 -13.65 3.41
C ASP A 77 -1.94 -14.02 3.27
N GLY A 78 -1.21 -13.27 2.45
CA GLY A 78 0.18 -13.54 2.11
C GLY A 78 0.79 -12.50 1.18
N ALA A 79 1.62 -12.95 0.24
CA ALA A 79 2.20 -12.08 -0.78
C ALA A 79 1.21 -11.87 -1.93
N ALA A 80 1.03 -10.64 -2.38
CA ALA A 80 0.16 -10.30 -3.50
C ALA A 80 0.88 -9.38 -4.47
N LEU A 81 0.66 -9.61 -5.76
CA LEU A 81 1.19 -8.83 -6.87
C LEU A 81 0.01 -8.40 -7.76
N GLU A 82 0.04 -7.17 -8.27
CA GLU A 82 -0.95 -6.61 -9.20
C GLU A 82 -2.37 -6.67 -8.59
N ILE A 83 -2.65 -5.76 -7.65
CA ILE A 83 -3.96 -5.64 -6.99
C ILE A 83 -4.66 -4.39 -7.49
N ASP A 84 -5.81 -4.54 -8.12
CA ASP A 84 -6.63 -3.39 -8.54
C ASP A 84 -7.46 -2.85 -7.37
N ASP A 85 -8.52 -3.56 -6.94
CA ASP A 85 -9.46 -3.15 -5.88
C ASP A 85 -9.45 -4.11 -4.66
N GLY A 86 -8.66 -5.17 -4.74
CA GLY A 86 -8.59 -6.26 -3.77
C GLY A 86 -7.89 -5.93 -2.45
N ARG A 87 -7.59 -7.00 -1.69
CA ARG A 87 -6.91 -6.90 -0.40
C ARG A 87 -5.74 -7.86 -0.26
N ALA A 88 -4.72 -7.41 0.43
CA ALA A 88 -3.57 -8.19 0.85
C ALA A 88 -3.26 -7.98 2.33
N ASP A 89 -3.23 -9.06 3.10
CA ASP A 89 -2.69 -9.07 4.45
C ASP A 89 -1.29 -9.71 4.40
N GLY A 90 -0.26 -8.88 4.17
CA GLY A 90 1.11 -9.31 3.98
C GLY A 90 1.95 -8.32 3.15
N ALA A 91 2.65 -8.84 2.14
CA ALA A 91 3.42 -8.02 1.20
C ALA A 91 2.60 -7.77 -0.06
N ALA A 92 2.51 -6.53 -0.52
CA ALA A 92 1.85 -6.14 -1.76
C ALA A 92 2.82 -5.44 -2.71
N LEU A 93 2.77 -5.78 -3.99
CA LEU A 93 3.42 -5.05 -5.07
C LEU A 93 2.35 -4.55 -6.03
N GLU A 94 2.48 -3.31 -6.51
CA GLU A 94 1.60 -2.70 -7.51
C GLU A 94 0.14 -2.77 -7.04
N ASN A 95 -0.18 -1.95 -6.04
CA ASN A 95 -1.52 -1.84 -5.49
C ASN A 95 -2.17 -0.57 -6.03
N GLY A 96 -3.18 -0.71 -6.89
CA GLY A 96 -4.05 0.38 -7.33
C GLY A 96 -4.92 0.87 -6.17
N ASP A 97 -6.23 0.88 -6.35
CA ASP A 97 -7.23 1.33 -5.36
C ASP A 97 -7.44 0.37 -4.17
N GLY A 98 -6.75 -0.78 -4.19
CA GLY A 98 -6.81 -1.84 -3.20
C GLY A 98 -6.22 -1.50 -1.83
N ARG A 99 -6.23 -2.50 -0.95
CA ARG A 99 -5.75 -2.36 0.45
C ARG A 99 -4.67 -3.35 0.81
N ALA A 100 -3.58 -2.85 1.38
CA ALA A 100 -2.51 -3.65 1.94
C ALA A 100 -2.40 -3.46 3.47
N SER A 101 -2.26 -4.55 4.20
CA SER A 101 -1.82 -4.55 5.60
C SER A 101 -0.42 -5.17 5.64
N GLY A 102 0.62 -4.39 5.95
CA GLY A 102 2.00 -4.86 5.95
C GLY A 102 2.93 -3.99 5.10
N ALA A 103 3.68 -4.61 4.20
CA ALA A 103 4.62 -3.90 3.32
C ALA A 103 4.01 -3.73 1.94
N ALA A 104 4.05 -2.53 1.38
CA ALA A 104 3.60 -2.23 0.03
C ALA A 104 4.71 -1.55 -0.76
N LEU A 105 4.88 -1.98 -2.01
CA LEU A 105 5.72 -1.34 -3.01
C LEU A 105 4.80 -0.86 -4.13
N GLU A 106 4.83 0.45 -4.40
CA GLU A 106 3.99 1.16 -5.37
C GLU A 106 2.49 1.11 -5.05
N ILE A 107 1.96 2.24 -4.59
CA ILE A 107 0.53 2.43 -4.30
C ILE A 107 0.01 3.60 -5.15
N ASP A 108 -1.02 3.35 -5.95
CA ASP A 108 -1.71 4.38 -6.73
C ASP A 108 -3.19 4.46 -6.30
N GLY A 109 -3.55 5.45 -5.47
CA GLY A 109 -4.93 5.64 -4.98
C GLY A 109 -5.35 4.74 -3.80
N GLY A 110 -4.63 3.64 -3.57
CA GLY A 110 -4.93 2.63 -2.54
C GLY A 110 -4.65 3.03 -1.10
N ARG A 111 -4.71 2.03 -0.21
CA ARG A 111 -4.43 2.21 1.22
C ARG A 111 -3.48 1.17 1.78
N THR A 112 -2.52 1.63 2.58
CA THR A 112 -1.57 0.76 3.29
C THR A 112 -1.58 1.04 4.77
N ASP A 113 -1.68 -0.02 5.58
CA ASP A 113 -1.37 0.00 7.01
C ASP A 113 -0.04 -0.73 7.24
N GLY A 114 1.05 0.03 7.44
CA GLY A 114 2.40 -0.47 7.61
C GLY A 114 3.45 0.36 6.88
N ALA A 115 4.31 -0.30 6.10
CA ALA A 115 5.39 0.34 5.37
C ALA A 115 5.03 0.45 3.89
N ALA A 116 5.17 1.64 3.32
CA ALA A 116 5.07 1.91 1.89
C ALA A 116 6.43 2.40 1.37
N LEU A 117 6.88 1.89 0.22
CA LEU A 117 8.02 2.50 -0.45
C LEU A 117 7.57 3.75 -1.21
N GLU A 118 6.64 3.59 -2.15
CA GLU A 118 6.14 4.66 -2.99
C GLU A 118 4.62 4.74 -2.81
N ASN A 119 4.13 5.93 -2.51
CA ASN A 119 2.71 6.22 -2.37
C ASN A 119 2.37 7.42 -3.24
N GLY A 120 1.72 7.17 -4.38
CA GLY A 120 1.12 8.21 -5.22
C GLY A 120 -0.10 8.82 -4.51
N ASP A 121 -1.24 8.94 -5.19
CA ASP A 121 -2.47 9.55 -4.63
C ASP A 121 -3.12 8.76 -3.47
N GLY A 122 -2.47 7.68 -3.01
CA GLY A 122 -2.93 6.79 -1.97
C GLY A 122 -2.74 7.29 -0.53
N ARG A 123 -3.06 6.41 0.42
CA ARG A 123 -2.95 6.67 1.86
C ARG A 123 -2.14 5.62 2.58
N ALA A 124 -1.12 6.04 3.30
CA ALA A 124 -0.36 5.19 4.21
C ALA A 124 -0.63 5.55 5.68
N SER A 125 -0.70 4.54 6.54
CA SER A 125 -0.52 4.69 7.98
C SER A 125 0.74 3.92 8.37
N GLY A 126 1.71 4.57 9.01
CA GLY A 126 3.01 3.99 9.33
C GLY A 126 4.17 4.76 8.68
N ALA A 127 5.00 4.07 7.90
CA ALA A 127 6.17 4.67 7.27
C ALA A 127 6.01 4.69 5.75
N ALA A 128 6.32 5.82 5.12
CA ALA A 128 6.45 5.97 3.67
C ALA A 128 7.88 6.41 3.33
N LEU A 129 8.47 5.89 2.26
CA LEU A 129 9.73 6.46 1.75
C LEU A 129 9.41 7.70 0.91
N GLU A 130 8.62 7.53 -0.14
CA GLU A 130 8.26 8.58 -1.09
C GLU A 130 6.73 8.76 -1.14
N ILE A 131 6.28 10.00 -1.15
CA ILE A 131 4.87 10.38 -1.29
C ILE A 131 4.73 11.39 -2.42
N ASP A 132 3.94 11.07 -3.43
CA ASP A 132 3.59 11.98 -4.54
C ASP A 132 2.08 12.23 -4.52
N GLY A 133 1.62 13.41 -4.09
CA GLY A 133 0.19 13.77 -4.00
C GLY A 133 -0.61 13.05 -2.88
N GLY A 134 -0.06 11.98 -2.33
CA GLY A 134 -0.67 11.12 -1.31
C GLY A 134 -0.73 11.67 0.10
N ARG A 135 -1.13 10.80 1.02
CA ARG A 135 -1.16 11.10 2.47
C ARG A 135 -0.54 10.02 3.32
N THR A 136 0.21 10.43 4.33
CA THR A 136 0.76 9.53 5.35
C THR A 136 0.39 9.99 6.76
N ASP A 137 -0.03 9.06 7.61
CA ASP A 137 -0.09 9.23 9.05
C ASP A 137 1.08 8.46 9.67
N GLY A 138 2.13 9.16 10.09
CA GLY A 138 3.36 8.59 10.63
C GLY A 138 4.62 9.27 10.12
N ALA A 139 5.51 8.53 9.46
CA ALA A 139 6.81 9.03 9.01
C ALA A 139 6.93 8.98 7.48
N ALA A 140 7.49 10.03 6.89
CA ALA A 140 7.84 10.11 5.47
C ALA A 140 9.31 10.52 5.32
N LEU A 141 10.01 9.96 4.33
CA LEU A 141 11.33 10.47 3.97
C LEU A 141 11.18 11.66 3.02
N GLU A 142 10.51 11.47 1.90
CA GLU A 142 10.34 12.46 0.83
C GLU A 142 8.85 12.67 0.55
N ILE A 143 8.46 13.93 0.38
CA ILE A 143 7.09 14.34 0.08
C ILE A 143 7.13 15.32 -1.08
N ASP A 144 6.53 14.97 -2.21
CA ASP A 144 6.25 15.85 -3.35
C ASP A 144 4.73 16.05 -3.46
N ASP A 145 4.24 17.29 -3.36
CA ASP A 145 2.81 17.67 -3.40
C ASP A 145 1.88 16.95 -2.36
N GLY A 146 2.43 16.06 -1.54
CA GLY A 146 1.72 15.19 -0.61
C GLY A 146 1.53 15.79 0.79
N ARG A 147 1.02 14.96 1.71
CA ARG A 147 0.81 15.36 3.11
C ARG A 147 1.23 14.30 4.11
N THR A 148 1.88 14.71 5.18
CA THR A 148 2.19 13.83 6.31
C THR A 148 1.71 14.42 7.63
N ASP A 149 0.97 13.65 8.41
CA ASP A 149 0.76 13.92 9.84
C ASP A 149 1.83 13.12 10.61
N GLY A 150 2.82 13.81 11.17
CA GLY A 150 3.95 13.21 11.87
C GLY A 150 5.31 13.76 11.44
N ALA A 151 6.25 12.89 11.09
CA ALA A 151 7.62 13.28 10.78
C ALA A 151 7.89 13.22 9.27
N ALA A 152 8.55 14.24 8.72
CA ALA A 152 9.03 14.29 7.34
C ALA A 152 10.53 14.64 7.35
N LEU A 153 11.32 14.03 6.46
CA LEU A 153 12.71 14.47 6.27
C LEU A 153 12.75 15.62 5.26
N GLU A 154 12.22 15.42 4.07
CA GLU A 154 12.26 16.36 2.96
C GLU A 154 10.84 16.59 2.43
N ILE A 155 10.53 17.84 2.10
CA ILE A 155 9.22 18.26 1.58
C ILE A 155 9.46 19.23 0.42
N ASP A 156 9.02 18.86 -0.77
CA ASP A 156 8.92 19.72 -1.95
C ASP A 156 7.44 19.95 -2.26
N ASP A 157 6.98 21.22 -2.24
CA ASP A 157 5.59 21.64 -2.44
C ASP A 157 4.49 21.01 -1.52
N GLY A 158 4.86 20.04 -0.68
CA GLY A 158 3.98 19.26 0.18
C GLY A 158 3.68 19.90 1.54
N ARG A 159 3.06 19.11 2.44
CA ARG A 159 2.72 19.54 3.80
C ARG A 159 3.10 18.52 4.86
N ALA A 160 3.62 19.01 5.99
CA ALA A 160 3.76 18.19 7.20
C ALA A 160 3.09 18.84 8.41
N ASP A 161 2.28 18.08 9.14
CA ASP A 161 1.79 18.47 10.45
C ASP A 161 2.64 17.71 11.48
N GLY A 162 3.66 18.36 12.04
CA GLY A 162 4.62 17.73 12.96
C GLY A 162 6.06 18.20 12.77
N ALA A 163 7.01 17.26 12.64
CA ALA A 163 8.43 17.57 12.52
C ALA A 163 8.89 17.45 11.07
N ALA A 164 9.65 18.44 10.57
CA ALA A 164 10.24 18.44 9.25
C ALA A 164 11.72 18.84 9.32
N LEU A 165 12.61 18.15 8.60
CA LEU A 165 14.02 18.51 8.58
C LEU A 165 14.31 19.59 7.53
N ALA A 166 14.01 19.34 6.26
CA ALA A 166 14.24 20.26 5.15
C ALA A 166 12.96 20.48 4.34
N LYS A 167 12.83 21.67 3.75
CA LYS A 167 11.69 22.01 2.90
C LYS A 167 12.06 23.02 1.83
N ASP A 168 11.52 22.77 0.65
CA ASP A 168 11.52 23.66 -0.50
C ASP A 168 10.06 23.91 -0.90
N ASP A 169 9.61 25.17 -0.89
CA ASP A 169 8.25 25.62 -1.26
C ASP A 169 7.04 25.03 -0.47
N GLY A 170 7.25 24.03 0.40
CA GLY A 170 6.22 23.34 1.18
C GLY A 170 5.75 24.07 2.45
N ARG A 171 4.89 23.40 3.24
CA ARG A 171 4.39 23.89 4.53
C ARG A 171 4.67 22.90 5.66
N ALA A 172 5.00 23.40 6.85
CA ALA A 172 4.70 22.59 8.04
C ALA A 172 4.12 23.36 9.20
N ASP A 173 3.28 22.66 9.93
CA ASP A 173 2.72 23.10 11.19
C ASP A 173 3.40 22.27 12.30
N GLY A 174 4.38 22.85 13.00
CA GLY A 174 5.17 22.19 14.03
C GLY A 174 6.64 22.62 14.07
N ALA A 175 7.56 21.67 14.12
CA ALA A 175 9.01 21.94 14.18
C ALA A 175 9.63 21.79 12.79
N ALA A 176 10.44 22.77 12.38
CA ALA A 176 11.18 22.77 11.12
C ALA A 176 12.65 23.11 11.39
N LEU A 177 13.59 22.37 10.79
CA LEU A 177 15.01 22.73 10.91
C LEU A 177 15.40 23.73 9.81
N GLU A 178 15.24 23.35 8.55
CA GLU A 178 15.64 24.10 7.35
C GLU A 178 14.39 24.41 6.50
N ILE A 179 14.28 25.66 6.03
CA ILE A 179 13.16 26.13 5.20
C ILE A 179 13.72 27.06 4.12
N ASP A 180 13.59 26.66 2.86
CA ASP A 180 13.85 27.48 1.68
C ASP A 180 12.55 27.70 0.91
N ASP A 181 12.18 28.97 0.69
CA ASP A 181 10.94 29.45 0.04
C ASP A 181 9.58 28.95 0.59
N GLY A 182 9.58 28.03 1.57
CA GLY A 182 8.39 27.46 2.20
C GLY A 182 7.83 28.23 3.39
N ARG A 183 6.89 27.60 4.12
CA ARG A 183 6.26 28.15 5.33
C ARG A 183 6.35 27.22 6.52
N ALA A 184 6.56 27.79 7.70
CA ALA A 184 6.39 27.08 8.97
C ALA A 184 5.48 27.85 9.93
N ASP A 185 4.57 27.14 10.59
CA ASP A 185 3.87 27.59 11.79
C ASP A 185 4.37 26.79 13.00
N GLY A 186 5.21 27.40 13.83
CA GLY A 186 5.83 26.77 14.99
C GLY A 186 7.30 27.15 15.20
N ALA A 187 8.15 26.17 15.50
CA ALA A 187 9.57 26.39 15.74
C ALA A 187 10.38 26.21 14.45
N ALA A 188 11.24 27.19 14.13
CA ALA A 188 12.13 27.15 12.97
C ALA A 188 13.56 27.52 13.37
N LEU A 189 14.59 26.82 12.87
CA LEU A 189 16.00 27.09 13.22
C LEU A 189 16.81 27.79 12.11
N GLU A 190 16.58 27.41 10.86
CA GLU A 190 17.22 27.94 9.67
C GLU A 190 16.12 28.21 8.65
N ASN A 191 15.93 29.49 8.34
CA ASN A 191 14.85 29.94 7.47
C ASN A 191 15.47 30.87 6.44
N GLY A 192 15.74 30.36 5.24
CA GLY A 192 16.31 31.09 4.12
C GLY A 192 15.36 32.17 3.61
N ASP A 193 14.86 32.03 2.39
CA ASP A 193 13.85 32.95 1.83
C ASP A 193 12.40 32.61 2.30
N GLY A 194 12.26 31.56 3.12
CA GLY A 194 11.01 31.09 3.70
C GLY A 194 10.37 31.99 4.78
N ARG A 195 9.15 31.64 5.19
CA ARG A 195 8.38 32.36 6.22
C ARG A 195 8.07 31.50 7.44
N ALA A 196 8.51 31.95 8.61
CA ALA A 196 8.14 31.35 9.89
C ALA A 196 7.16 32.23 10.68
N ALA A 197 6.05 31.65 11.13
CA ALA A 197 5.19 32.18 12.17
C ALA A 197 5.45 31.39 13.45
N GLY A 198 5.98 32.04 14.50
CA GLY A 198 6.36 31.36 15.75
C GLY A 198 7.78 31.66 16.17
N ALA A 199 8.41 30.74 16.91
CA ALA A 199 9.77 30.91 17.42
C ALA A 199 10.78 30.57 16.31
N ALA A 200 11.31 31.61 15.66
CA ALA A 200 12.30 31.46 14.60
C ALA A 200 13.70 31.89 15.08
N GLN A 201 14.67 31.00 14.96
CA GLN A 201 16.08 31.37 14.89
C GLN A 201 16.46 31.46 13.41
N CYS A 202 17.26 32.47 13.06
CA CYS A 202 17.56 32.77 11.66
C CYS A 202 19.06 33.02 11.55
N MET A 203 19.80 31.99 11.17
CA MET A 203 21.22 32.06 10.88
C MET A 203 21.39 32.21 9.36
N ASN A 204 22.23 33.17 8.92
CA ASN A 204 22.53 33.44 7.49
C ASN A 204 21.41 33.98 6.57
N VAL A 205 20.46 34.76 7.07
CA VAL A 205 19.39 35.33 6.23
C VAL A 205 19.70 36.76 5.79
N LYS A 206 19.42 37.10 4.51
CA LYS A 206 19.51 38.49 3.99
C LYS A 206 18.47 39.45 4.61
N ARG A 207 17.42 38.92 5.27
CA ARG A 207 16.34 39.70 5.93
C ARG A 207 15.97 39.07 7.29
N PRO A 208 15.66 39.87 8.32
CA PRO A 208 15.29 39.35 9.64
C PRO A 208 13.91 38.68 9.62
N CYS A 209 13.78 37.59 10.37
CA CYS A 209 12.52 36.86 10.53
C CYS A 209 11.46 37.67 11.27
N GLY A 210 10.22 37.61 10.79
CA GLY A 210 9.06 38.29 11.39
C GLY A 210 8.77 39.72 10.90
N ALA A 211 9.41 40.19 9.82
CA ALA A 211 8.96 41.42 9.17
C ALA A 211 7.68 41.13 8.35
N THR A 212 6.52 41.39 8.96
CA THR A 212 5.24 41.54 8.26
C THR A 212 5.33 42.57 7.15
#